data_AF-A0A969LK82-F1
#
_entry.id   AF-A0A969LK82-F1
#
_cell.length_a   1.000
_cell.length_b   1.000
_cell.length_c   1.000
_cell.angle_alpha   90.00
_cell.angle_beta   90.00
_cell.angle_gamma   90.00
#
_symmetry.space_group_name_H-M   'P 1'
#
loop_
_entity.id
_entity.type
_entity.pdbx_description
1 polymer ?
#
loop_
_entity_poly.entity_id
_entity_poly.type
_entity_poly.pdbx_seq_one_letter_code
_entity_poly.pdbx_strand_id
1 'polypeptide(L)' 'MLDAYIYDGVRTPFGRHAGALARVRPDDMLAGVIREVVKRSGFAPETSRR' A
#
# COMPACT_ATOMS: atom_id res chain seq x y z
N MET A 1 -19.50 17.19 12.29
CA MET A 1 -18.55 16.18 12.78
C MET A 1 -18.12 15.36 11.57
N LEU A 2 -16.82 15.11 11.39
CA LEU A 2 -16.31 14.25 10.32
C LEU A 2 -16.01 12.89 10.94
N ASP A 3 -16.72 11.87 10.47
CA ASP A 3 -16.49 10.49 10.87
C ASP A 3 -15.47 9.85 9.93
N ALA A 4 -14.59 9.02 10.48
CA ALA A 4 -13.53 8.35 9.73
C ALA A 4 -13.76 6.84 9.70
N TYR A 5 -13.61 6.25 8.52
CA TYR A 5 -13.84 4.82 8.27
C TYR A 5 -12.65 4.22 7.51
N ILE A 6 -12.39 2.94 7.75
CA ILE A 6 -11.40 2.15 7.02
C ILE A 6 -12.14 1.28 6.00
N TYR A 7 -11.83 1.46 4.72
CA TYR A 7 -12.51 0.76 3.63
C TYR A 7 -11.76 -0.46 3.09
N ASP A 8 -10.42 -0.42 3.07
CA ASP A 8 -9.58 -1.52 2.58
C ASP A 8 -8.18 -1.48 3.25
N GLY A 9 -7.47 -2.60 3.19
CA GLY A 9 -6.12 -2.76 3.71
C GLY A 9 -5.39 -3.94 3.07
N VAL A 10 -4.21 -3.67 2.50
CA VAL A 10 -3.29 -4.69 1.98
C VAL A 10 -1.88 -4.45 2.51
N ARG A 11 -1.04 -5.49 2.45
CA ARG A 11 0.33 -5.45 2.96
C ARG A 11 1.28 -6.25 2.08
N THR A 12 2.57 -6.03 2.27
CA THR A 12 3.61 -6.88 1.70
C THR A 12 3.65 -8.24 2.39
N PRO A 13 4.26 -9.26 1.77
CA PRO A 13 4.74 -10.44 2.47
C PRO A 13 5.79 -10.06 3.53
N PHE A 14 5.97 -10.93 4.52
CA PHE A 14 7.06 -10.79 5.49
C PHE A 14 8.33 -11.41 4.92
N GLY A 15 9.43 -10.64 4.92
CA GLY A 15 10.75 -11.11 4.51
C GLY A 15 11.51 -11.77 5.68
N ARG A 16 12.41 -12.69 5.36
CA ARG A 16 13.45 -13.16 6.29
C ARG A 16 14.68 -12.27 6.17
N HIS A 17 15.46 -12.15 7.25
CA HIS A 17 16.77 -11.50 7.19
C HIS A 17 17.66 -12.18 6.13
N ALA A 18 18.33 -11.38 5.31
CA ALA A 18 19.09 -11.83 4.14
C ALA A 18 18.31 -12.73 3.15
N GLY A 19 16.97 -12.69 3.18
CA GLY A 19 16.09 -13.50 2.33
C GLY A 19 15.72 -12.85 1.00
N ALA A 20 14.68 -13.37 0.36
CA ALA A 20 14.25 -12.98 -0.99
C ALA A 20 13.95 -11.49 -1.18
N LEU A 21 13.55 -10.79 -0.11
CA LEU A 21 13.23 -9.36 -0.13
C LEU A 21 14.41 -8.46 0.25
N ALA A 22 15.58 -9.01 0.59
CA ALA A 22 16.70 -8.25 1.14
C ALA A 22 17.31 -7.22 0.18
N ARG A 23 17.06 -7.36 -1.13
CA ARG A 23 17.54 -6.44 -2.17
C ARG A 23 16.48 -5.45 -2.65
N VAL A 24 15.24 -5.58 -2.20
CA VAL A 24 14.15 -4.70 -2.60
C VAL A 24 14.13 -3.50 -1.67
N ARG A 25 14.07 -2.28 -2.23
CA ARG A 25 14.02 -1.08 -1.40
C ARG A 25 12.64 -0.97 -0.72
N PRO A 26 12.58 -0.53 0.55
CA PRO A 26 11.30 -0.43 1.27
C PRO A 26 10.27 0.49 0.60
N ASP A 27 10.70 1.54 -0.09
CA ASP A 27 9.83 2.45 -0.82
C ASP A 27 9.23 1.80 -2.08
N ASP A 28 9.98 0.95 -2.79
CA ASP A 28 9.43 0.15 -3.89
C ASP A 28 8.35 -0.83 -3.39
N MET A 29 8.56 -1.40 -2.19
CA MET A 29 7.55 -2.24 -1.54
C MET A 29 6.29 -1.43 -1.19
N LEU A 30 6.46 -0.24 -0.62
CA LEU A 30 5.36 0.67 -0.29
C LEU A 30 4.60 1.11 -1.55
N ALA A 31 5.31 1.44 -2.63
CA ALA A 31 4.72 1.81 -3.91
C ALA A 31 3.82 0.68 -4.45
N GLY A 32 4.26 -0.58 -4.31
CA GLY A 32 3.44 -1.75 -4.62
C GLY A 32 2.15 -1.83 -3.80
N VAL A 33 2.23 -1.59 -2.49
CA VAL A 33 1.06 -1.59 -1.59
C VAL A 33 0.08 -0.47 -1.95
N ILE A 34 0.57 0.75 -2.17
CA ILE A 34 -0.27 1.90 -2.55
C ILE A 34 -0.97 1.62 -3.89
N ARG A 35 -0.24 1.08 -4.87
CA ARG A 35 -0.79 0.73 -6.17
C ARG A 35 -1.94 -0.29 -6.05
N GLU A 36 -1.75 -1.33 -5.25
CA GLU A 36 -2.77 -2.37 -5.09
C GLU A 36 -3.98 -1.92 -4.27
N VAL A 37 -3.81 -1.12 -3.21
CA VAL A 37 -4.97 -0.60 -2.44
C VAL A 37 -5.80 0.36 -3.28
N VAL A 38 -5.18 1.24 -4.07
CA VAL A 38 -5.90 2.15 -4.97
C VAL A 38 -6.65 1.36 -6.04
N LYS A 39 -6.02 0.34 -6.62
CA LYS A 39 -6.66 -0.55 -7.61
C LYS A 39 -7.87 -1.30 -7.06
N ARG A 40 -7.87 -1.69 -5.78
CA ARG A 40 -8.95 -2.45 -5.13
C ARG A 40 -10.08 -1.57 -4.57
N SER A 41 -9.73 -0.38 -4.09
CA SER A 41 -10.64 0.47 -3.31
C SER A 41 -11.69 1.21 -4.14
N GLY A 42 -11.60 1.18 -5.48
CA GLY A 42 -12.53 1.88 -6.37
C GLY A 42 -12.39 3.41 -6.34
N PHE A 43 -11.45 3.95 -5.57
CA PHE A 43 -11.16 5.38 -5.51
C PHE A 43 -10.22 5.79 -6.64
N ALA A 44 -10.55 6.89 -7.31
CA ALA A 44 -9.68 7.45 -8.33
C ALA A 44 -8.43 8.08 -7.68
N PRO A 45 -7.20 7.88 -8.22
CA PRO A 45 -5.95 8.39 -7.64
C PRO A 45 -5.92 9.91 -7.41
N GLU A 46 -6.65 10.67 -8.21
CA GLU A 46 -6.82 12.11 -8.08
C GLU A 46 -7.57 12.52 -6.81
N THR A 47 -8.36 11.63 -6.21
CA THR A 47 -9.14 11.88 -4.99
C THR A 47 -8.24 12.18 -3.79
N SER A 48 -7.03 11.61 -3.75
CA SER A 48 -6.08 11.77 -2.64
C SER A 48 -5.10 12.94 -2.80
N ARG A 49 -5.25 13.78 -3.84
CA ARG A 49 -4.39 14.96 -4.06
C ARG A 49 -4.81 16.23 -3.30
N ARG A 50 -5.71 16.13 -2.34
CA ARG A 50 -6.16 17.26 -1.52
C ARG A 50 -5.36 17.39 -0.24
#